data_AF-A0A921MQA6-F1
#
_entry.id   AF-A0A921MQA6-F1
#
_cell.length_a   1.000
_cell.length_b   1.000
_cell.length_c   1.000
_cell.angle_alpha   90.00
_cell.angle_beta   90.00
_cell.angle_gamma   90.00
#
_symmetry.space_group_name_H-M   'P 1'
#
loop_
_entity.id
_entity.type
_entity.pdbx_description
1 polymer ?
#
loop_
_entity_poly.entity_id
_entity_poly.type
_entity_poly.pdbx_seq_one_letter_code
_entity_poly.pdbx_strand_id
1 'polypeptide(L)'
;MKRVLSALLVWPIRFYKAAISPMLPPSCRYVPTCSQYAIDAIEIHGPFKGLWLATRRLLSCHPWGGSGYDPVPPKFPTDIHTHHDRYGAIISTTPEEFRPQPGRYYSVGLHPWDLSDKSKGVLSQLEAAVQHMQVVAIGETGLDKLKSGVSYETQILYFEKHIHLSEQWHKPLIIHAVKAYDDIIRIHKARKPAQPWIIHGFRGKPETAAQLLREGLYLSFGEYYNHETLKSVPLDRLFLETDEGNMPIDKLYRKAAHIRNLSTHRLHRSIARNIAYTFPLEKASRRS
;
A
#
# COMPACT_ATOMS: atom_id res chain seq x y z
N MET A 1 -24.05 -11.97 -13.69
CA MET A 1 -24.31 -10.74 -14.50
C MET A 1 -23.09 -9.86 -14.71
N LYS A 2 -22.48 -9.23 -13.68
CA LYS A 2 -21.37 -8.27 -13.86
C LYS A 2 -20.15 -8.82 -14.64
N ARG A 3 -19.76 -10.08 -14.40
CA ARG A 3 -18.65 -10.73 -15.13
C ARG A 3 -18.95 -10.97 -16.62
N VAL A 4 -20.17 -11.38 -16.95
CA VAL A 4 -20.61 -11.58 -18.34
C VAL A 4 -20.64 -10.24 -19.07
N LEU A 5 -21.18 -9.20 -18.42
CA LEU A 5 -21.20 -7.86 -18.99
C LEU A 5 -19.78 -7.28 -19.18
N SER A 6 -18.87 -7.46 -18.21
CA SER A 6 -17.46 -7.10 -18.38
C SER A 6 -16.83 -7.83 -19.57
N ALA A 7 -17.08 -9.14 -19.72
CA ALA A 7 -16.54 -9.92 -20.84
C ALA A 7 -17.07 -9.42 -22.20
N LEU A 8 -18.37 -9.12 -22.28
CA LEU A 8 -19.00 -8.54 -23.48
C LEU A 8 -18.41 -7.19 -23.87
N LEU A 9 -18.08 -6.33 -22.89
CA LEU A 9 -17.44 -5.04 -23.14
C LEU A 9 -15.96 -5.16 -23.49
N VAL A 10 -15.24 -6.10 -22.88
CA VAL A 10 -13.79 -6.30 -23.08
C VAL A 10 -13.48 -6.99 -24.40
N TRP A 11 -14.34 -7.91 -24.87
CA TRP A 11 -14.09 -8.70 -26.08
C TRP A 11 -13.86 -7.86 -27.35
N PRO A 12 -14.68 -6.83 -27.67
CA PRO A 12 -14.43 -5.95 -28.81
C PRO A 12 -13.09 -5.19 -28.69
N ILE A 13 -12.72 -4.78 -27.47
CA ILE A 13 -11.47 -4.04 -27.23
C ILE A 13 -10.26 -4.97 -27.43
N ARG A 14 -10.36 -6.24 -27.01
CA ARG A 14 -9.33 -7.25 -27.28
C ARG A 14 -9.22 -7.55 -28.77
N PHE A 15 -10.33 -7.68 -29.48
CA PHE A 15 -10.35 -7.84 -30.94
C PHE A 15 -9.68 -6.66 -31.64
N TYR A 16 -10.04 -5.42 -31.28
CA TYR A 16 -9.39 -4.22 -31.79
C TYR A 16 -7.87 -4.26 -31.57
N LYS A 17 -7.41 -4.60 -30.36
CA LYS A 17 -5.98 -4.70 -30.05
C LYS A 17 -5.24 -5.76 -30.86
N ALA A 18 -5.89 -6.89 -31.17
CA ALA A 18 -5.27 -8.00 -31.89
C ALA A 18 -5.31 -7.84 -33.41
N ALA A 19 -6.43 -7.36 -33.96
CA ALA A 19 -6.69 -7.35 -35.39
C ALA A 19 -6.47 -5.97 -36.05
N ILE A 20 -6.65 -4.87 -35.31
CA ILE A 20 -6.67 -3.51 -35.90
C ILE A 20 -5.49 -2.67 -35.41
N SER A 21 -5.24 -2.64 -34.09
CA SER A 21 -4.19 -1.81 -33.49
C SER A 21 -2.78 -2.03 -34.06
N PRO A 22 -2.33 -3.23 -34.46
CA PRO A 22 -1.01 -3.42 -35.05
C PRO A 22 -0.84 -2.74 -36.42
N MET A 23 -1.94 -2.44 -37.11
CA MET A 23 -1.94 -1.77 -38.41
C MET A 23 -1.96 -0.24 -38.30
N LEU A 24 -2.02 0.29 -37.08
CA LEU A 24 -2.11 1.73 -36.81
C LEU A 24 -0.85 2.21 -36.09
N PRO A 25 -0.39 3.45 -36.36
CA PRO A 25 0.73 4.01 -35.61
C PRO A 25 0.36 4.20 -34.13
N PRO A 26 1.34 4.13 -33.20
CA PRO A 26 1.07 4.36 -31.78
C PRO A 26 0.66 5.82 -31.55
N SER A 27 -0.62 6.03 -31.20
CA SER A 27 -1.18 7.39 -31.01
C SER A 27 -1.45 7.76 -29.54
N CYS A 28 -1.42 6.79 -28.62
CA CYS A 28 -1.70 7.05 -27.21
C CYS A 28 -0.56 7.87 -26.57
N ARG A 29 -0.89 9.00 -25.96
CA ARG A 29 0.07 9.82 -25.19
C ARG A 29 0.41 9.24 -23.82
N TYR A 30 -0.30 8.19 -23.45
CA TYR A 30 -0.30 7.60 -22.13
C TYR A 30 0.14 6.14 -22.15
N VAL A 31 0.71 5.69 -21.03
CA VAL A 31 1.13 4.31 -20.80
C VAL A 31 0.45 3.78 -19.52
N PRO A 32 -0.28 2.65 -19.56
CA PRO A 32 -0.60 1.84 -20.73
C PRO A 32 -1.52 2.57 -21.75
N THR A 33 -1.64 2.03 -22.96
CA THR A 33 -2.49 2.59 -24.02
C THR A 33 -3.95 2.67 -23.59
N CYS A 34 -4.74 3.57 -24.20
CA CYS A 34 -6.16 3.74 -23.83
C CYS A 34 -6.97 2.43 -23.95
N SER A 35 -6.68 1.60 -24.96
CA SER A 35 -7.34 0.30 -25.11
C SER A 35 -6.95 -0.69 -24.01
N GLN A 36 -5.69 -0.71 -23.59
CA GLN A 36 -5.26 -1.53 -22.45
C GLN A 36 -5.85 -1.00 -21.14
N TYR A 37 -5.82 0.31 -20.91
CA TYR A 37 -6.45 0.96 -19.76
C TYR A 37 -7.95 0.63 -19.69
N ALA A 38 -8.67 0.66 -20.82
CA ALA A 38 -10.10 0.34 -20.84
C ALA A 38 -10.38 -1.11 -20.43
N ILE A 39 -9.57 -2.07 -20.91
CA ILE A 39 -9.64 -3.48 -20.49
C ILE A 39 -9.39 -3.58 -18.99
N ASP A 40 -8.28 -3.02 -18.51
CA ASP A 40 -7.89 -3.04 -17.11
C ASP A 40 -8.98 -2.38 -16.24
N ALA A 41 -9.62 -1.30 -16.70
CA ALA A 41 -10.64 -0.57 -15.95
C ALA A 41 -11.92 -1.40 -15.78
N ILE A 42 -12.36 -2.08 -16.84
CA ILE A 42 -13.56 -2.93 -16.82
C ILE A 42 -13.31 -4.23 -16.05
N GLU A 43 -12.11 -4.80 -16.12
CA GLU A 43 -11.72 -5.98 -15.36
C GLU A 43 -11.55 -5.65 -13.87
N ILE A 44 -10.91 -4.52 -13.54
CA ILE A 44 -10.67 -4.09 -12.16
C ILE A 44 -11.96 -3.57 -11.54
N HIS A 45 -12.65 -2.59 -12.14
CA HIS A 45 -13.79 -1.90 -11.51
C HIS A 45 -15.16 -2.47 -11.86
N GLY A 46 -15.24 -3.37 -12.83
CA GLY A 46 -16.50 -3.85 -13.40
C GLY A 46 -17.02 -2.91 -14.49
N PRO A 47 -18.15 -3.27 -15.12
CA PRO A 47 -18.56 -2.69 -16.40
C PRO A 47 -18.87 -1.19 -16.31
N PHE A 48 -19.57 -0.73 -15.27
CA PHE A 48 -20.00 0.67 -15.16
C PHE A 48 -18.86 1.62 -14.80
N LYS A 49 -18.21 1.41 -13.65
CA LYS A 49 -17.10 2.26 -13.18
C LYS A 49 -15.86 2.12 -14.07
N GLY A 50 -15.62 0.93 -14.61
CA GLY A 50 -14.56 0.71 -15.59
C GLY A 50 -14.78 1.49 -16.89
N LEU A 51 -16.01 1.50 -17.41
CA LEU A 51 -16.34 2.28 -18.59
C LEU A 51 -16.22 3.79 -18.32
N TRP A 52 -16.66 4.28 -17.16
CA TRP A 52 -16.50 5.69 -16.79
C TRP A 52 -15.02 6.12 -16.76
N LEU A 53 -14.15 5.32 -16.13
CA LEU A 53 -12.70 5.57 -16.11
C LEU A 53 -12.09 5.54 -17.53
N ALA A 54 -12.48 4.54 -18.34
CA ALA A 54 -12.01 4.40 -19.71
C ALA A 54 -12.41 5.60 -20.59
N THR A 55 -13.66 6.08 -20.46
CA THR A 55 -14.14 7.26 -21.19
C THR A 55 -13.38 8.51 -20.76
N ARG A 56 -13.20 8.74 -19.45
CA ARG A 56 -12.41 9.87 -18.94
C ARG A 56 -10.98 9.86 -19.49
N ARG A 57 -10.36 8.67 -19.56
CA ARG A 57 -9.03 8.47 -20.11
C ARG A 57 -8.95 8.78 -21.60
N LEU A 58 -9.92 8.32 -22.39
CA LEU A 58 -9.98 8.62 -23.83
C LEU A 58 -10.12 10.12 -24.06
N LEU A 59 -10.99 10.79 -23.31
CA LEU A 59 -11.20 12.24 -23.40
C LEU A 59 -9.97 13.05 -23.01
N SER A 60 -9.08 12.53 -22.17
CA SER A 60 -7.83 13.22 -21.82
C SER A 60 -6.66 12.88 -22.74
N CYS A 61 -6.80 11.89 -23.64
CA CYS A 61 -5.72 11.40 -24.52
C CYS A 61 -5.71 12.12 -25.88
N HIS A 62 -5.52 13.44 -25.87
CA HIS A 62 -5.36 14.28 -27.06
C HIS A 62 -4.15 15.23 -26.88
N PRO A 63 -3.66 15.94 -27.91
CA PRO A 63 -2.44 16.78 -27.83
C PRO A 63 -2.45 17.89 -26.77
N TRP A 64 -3.63 18.41 -26.41
CA TRP A 64 -3.80 19.41 -25.33
C TRP A 64 -4.18 18.79 -23.98
N GLY A 65 -4.28 17.46 -23.91
CA GLY A 65 -4.50 16.72 -22.67
C GLY A 65 -3.18 16.36 -21.98
N GLY A 66 -3.22 15.40 -21.06
CA GLY A 66 -2.01 14.91 -20.40
C GLY A 66 -1.26 13.86 -21.21
N SER A 67 -0.14 13.39 -20.66
CA SER A 67 0.69 12.32 -21.21
C SER A 67 1.45 11.60 -20.09
N GLY A 68 2.08 10.47 -20.40
CA GLY A 68 2.95 9.74 -19.47
C GLY A 68 2.29 8.50 -18.85
N TYR A 69 2.84 8.05 -17.72
CA TYR A 69 2.40 6.82 -17.08
C TYR A 69 1.18 7.08 -16.18
N ASP A 70 0.02 6.47 -16.50
CA ASP A 70 -1.21 6.60 -15.69
C ASP A 70 -2.05 5.30 -15.81
N PRO A 71 -1.79 4.30 -14.95
CA PRO A 71 -2.51 3.03 -14.95
C PRO A 71 -3.90 3.17 -14.34
N VAL A 72 -4.75 2.16 -14.55
CA VAL A 72 -6.08 2.15 -13.93
C VAL A 72 -5.94 2.17 -12.41
N PRO A 73 -6.61 3.11 -11.73
CA PRO A 73 -6.55 3.19 -10.28
C PRO A 73 -6.94 1.83 -9.66
N PRO A 74 -6.15 1.23 -8.78
CA PRO A 74 -6.46 -0.11 -8.31
C PRO A 74 -7.65 -0.09 -7.35
N LYS A 75 -8.44 -1.17 -7.31
CA LYS A 75 -9.56 -1.32 -6.36
C LYS A 75 -9.08 -1.31 -4.90
N PHE A 76 -7.89 -1.85 -4.70
CA PHE A 76 -7.20 -2.00 -3.45
C PHE A 76 -5.87 -1.26 -3.57
N PRO A 77 -5.28 -0.79 -2.47
CA PRO A 77 -3.96 -0.18 -2.55
C PRO A 77 -2.95 -1.20 -3.12
N THR A 78 -1.95 -0.71 -3.84
CA THR A 78 -0.78 -1.49 -4.31
C THR A 78 0.51 -1.03 -3.64
N ASP A 79 0.44 0.15 -3.02
CA ASP A 79 1.43 0.76 -2.16
C ASP A 79 0.84 0.80 -0.75
N ILE A 80 1.51 0.17 0.21
CA ILE A 80 0.97 0.03 1.57
C ILE A 80 1.33 1.19 2.51
N HIS A 81 2.19 2.12 2.07
CA HIS A 81 2.68 3.17 2.96
C HIS A 81 3.31 4.33 2.18
N THR A 82 2.81 5.54 2.39
CA THR A 82 3.44 6.77 1.90
C THR A 82 2.93 7.98 2.67
N HIS A 83 3.79 8.97 2.90
CA HIS A 83 3.39 10.30 3.37
C HIS A 83 2.94 11.25 2.25
N HIS A 84 2.96 10.81 1.00
CA HIS A 84 2.54 11.61 -0.15
C HIS A 84 1.09 11.32 -0.55
N ASP A 85 0.37 12.33 -1.04
CA ASP A 85 -0.97 12.12 -1.61
C ASP A 85 -0.88 11.35 -2.94
N ARG A 86 -0.91 10.02 -2.85
CA ARG A 86 -0.82 9.09 -3.99
C ARG A 86 -2.07 8.25 -4.10
N TYR A 87 -2.62 8.17 -5.32
CA TYR A 87 -3.76 7.32 -5.58
C TYR A 87 -3.34 5.86 -5.60
N GLY A 88 -4.14 4.97 -4.99
CA GLY A 88 -3.81 3.56 -4.91
C GLY A 88 -2.76 3.23 -3.84
N ALA A 89 -2.47 4.17 -2.94
CA ALA A 89 -1.64 3.96 -1.76
C ALA A 89 -2.47 3.99 -0.46
N ILE A 90 -1.93 3.42 0.61
CA ILE A 90 -2.36 3.70 1.98
C ILE A 90 -1.56 4.91 2.46
N ILE A 91 -2.24 6.03 2.65
CA ILE A 91 -1.65 7.31 3.02
C ILE A 91 -1.47 7.35 4.54
N SER A 92 -0.23 7.51 5.00
CA SER A 92 0.11 7.68 6.42
C SER A 92 -0.21 9.10 6.87
N THR A 93 -0.88 9.25 8.00
CA THR A 93 -1.26 10.56 8.54
C THR A 93 -1.32 10.52 10.06
N THR A 94 -1.16 11.69 10.69
CA THR A 94 -1.43 11.85 12.11
C THR A 94 -2.94 11.96 12.37
N PRO A 95 -3.42 11.71 13.60
CA PRO A 95 -4.83 11.90 13.94
C PRO A 95 -5.34 13.32 13.68
N GLU A 96 -4.48 14.32 13.85
CA GLU A 96 -4.81 15.74 13.69
C GLU A 96 -4.97 16.12 12.21
N GLU A 97 -4.16 15.52 11.33
CA GLU A 97 -4.16 15.76 9.89
C GLU A 97 -5.17 14.89 9.13
N PHE A 98 -5.72 13.85 9.77
CA PHE A 98 -6.62 12.91 9.12
C PHE A 98 -7.87 13.61 8.56
N ARG A 99 -7.94 13.72 7.23
CA ARG A 99 -9.08 14.26 6.48
C ARG A 99 -9.46 13.26 5.37
N PRO A 100 -10.43 12.35 5.62
CA PRO A 100 -10.75 11.29 4.67
C PRO A 100 -11.37 11.85 3.39
N GLN A 101 -10.81 11.44 2.24
CA GLN A 101 -11.35 11.76 0.92
C GLN A 101 -11.90 10.51 0.23
N PRO A 102 -13.02 10.58 -0.50
CA PRO A 102 -13.62 9.41 -1.14
C PRO A 102 -12.64 8.59 -2.00
N GLY A 103 -12.65 7.27 -1.81
CA GLY A 103 -11.80 6.35 -2.58
C GLY A 103 -10.33 6.31 -2.18
N ARG A 104 -9.94 6.95 -1.07
CA ARG A 104 -8.59 6.86 -0.48
C ARG A 104 -8.54 5.87 0.68
N TYR A 105 -7.33 5.38 0.97
CA TYR A 105 -7.03 4.49 2.08
C TYR A 105 -6.00 5.17 2.98
N TYR A 106 -6.14 5.00 4.29
CA TYR A 106 -5.29 5.66 5.26
C TYR A 106 -4.75 4.68 6.30
N SER A 107 -3.57 4.98 6.82
CA SER A 107 -3.13 4.53 8.13
C SER A 107 -3.04 5.75 9.04
N VAL A 108 -3.51 5.61 10.27
CA VAL A 108 -3.44 6.71 11.26
C VAL A 108 -2.67 6.22 12.47
N GLY A 109 -1.67 6.99 12.90
CA GLY A 109 -0.83 6.65 14.04
C GLY A 109 -0.06 7.86 14.57
N LEU A 110 0.59 7.66 15.71
CA LEU A 110 1.55 8.61 16.27
C LEU A 110 2.95 8.07 16.04
N HIS A 111 3.68 8.75 15.15
CA HIS A 111 5.06 8.44 14.85
C HIS A 111 5.95 8.71 16.07
N PRO A 112 6.99 7.90 16.37
CA PRO A 112 7.89 8.14 17.50
C PRO A 112 8.55 9.53 17.48
N TRP A 113 8.66 10.18 16.32
CA TRP A 113 9.23 11.53 16.19
C TRP A 113 8.28 12.66 16.59
N ASP A 114 6.97 12.40 16.56
CA ASP A 114 5.92 13.41 16.85
C ASP A 114 5.45 13.35 18.31
N LEU A 115 5.92 12.34 19.06
CA LEU A 115 5.58 12.20 20.47
C LEU A 115 6.12 13.40 21.28
N SER A 116 5.34 13.82 22.26
CA SER A 116 5.67 14.90 23.19
C SER A 116 4.75 14.83 24.42
N ASP A 117 4.98 15.67 25.43
CA ASP A 117 4.11 15.73 26.62
C ASP A 117 2.64 16.01 26.30
N LYS A 118 2.35 16.62 25.14
CA LYS A 118 0.99 16.91 24.65
C LYS A 118 0.29 15.70 24.01
N SER A 119 1.00 14.60 23.76
CA SER A 119 0.45 13.42 23.07
C SER A 119 -0.72 12.74 23.80
N LYS A 120 -0.93 13.03 25.09
CA LYS A 120 -2.09 12.48 25.85
C LYS A 120 -3.43 12.91 25.26
N GLY A 121 -3.56 14.14 24.77
CA GLY A 121 -4.80 14.65 24.17
C GLY A 121 -5.09 14.09 22.78
N VAL A 122 -4.04 13.61 22.08
CA VAL A 122 -4.15 13.12 20.69
C VAL A 122 -4.65 11.67 20.65
N LEU A 123 -4.52 10.91 21.75
CA LEU A 123 -4.99 9.51 21.81
C LEU A 123 -6.49 9.37 21.59
N SER A 124 -7.32 10.24 22.15
CA SER A 124 -8.76 10.21 21.91
C SER A 124 -9.09 10.47 20.42
N GLN A 125 -8.31 11.33 19.77
CA GLN A 125 -8.47 11.58 18.33
C GLN A 125 -8.03 10.37 17.50
N LEU A 126 -6.93 9.73 17.87
CA LEU A 126 -6.49 8.47 17.27
C LEU A 126 -7.58 7.41 17.39
N GLU A 127 -8.12 7.20 18.59
CA GLU A 127 -9.22 6.26 18.86
C GLU A 127 -10.45 6.51 18.00
N ALA A 128 -10.79 7.78 17.73
CA ALA A 128 -11.88 8.14 16.82
C ALA A 128 -11.52 7.88 15.35
N ALA A 129 -10.32 8.26 14.93
CA ALA A 129 -9.85 8.09 13.56
C ALA A 129 -9.77 6.61 13.16
N VAL A 130 -9.26 5.74 14.04
CA VAL A 130 -9.14 4.30 13.77
C VAL A 130 -10.49 3.59 13.65
N GLN A 131 -11.63 4.21 13.95
CA GLN A 131 -12.95 3.61 13.69
C GLN A 131 -13.41 3.85 12.25
N HIS A 132 -12.84 4.86 11.59
CA HIS A 132 -13.26 5.27 10.26
C HIS A 132 -12.98 4.16 9.22
N MET A 133 -13.93 3.94 8.30
CA MET A 133 -13.85 2.83 7.33
C MET A 133 -12.71 2.96 6.33
N GLN A 134 -12.27 4.19 6.05
CA GLN A 134 -11.13 4.44 5.16
C GLN A 134 -9.77 4.31 5.84
N VAL A 135 -9.74 4.23 7.18
CA VAL A 135 -8.52 3.88 7.91
C VAL A 135 -8.42 2.37 7.91
N VAL A 136 -7.43 1.82 7.23
CA VAL A 136 -7.30 0.36 7.02
C VAL A 136 -6.12 -0.23 7.78
N ALA A 137 -5.29 0.60 8.39
CA ALA A 137 -4.20 0.20 9.27
C ALA A 137 -4.02 1.23 10.39
N ILE A 138 -3.31 0.82 11.43
CA ILE A 138 -2.87 1.72 12.49
C ILE A 138 -1.37 1.92 12.32
N GLY A 139 -0.95 3.18 12.38
CA GLY A 139 0.40 3.61 12.07
C GLY A 139 0.43 4.79 11.10
N GLU A 140 1.57 5.44 10.90
CA GLU A 140 2.86 4.97 11.38
C GLU A 140 3.04 5.10 12.89
N THR A 141 3.58 4.05 13.50
CA THR A 141 3.92 3.98 14.92
C THR A 141 5.17 3.14 15.09
N GLY A 142 5.80 3.10 16.26
CA GLY A 142 6.91 2.18 16.52
C GLY A 142 8.01 2.81 17.35
N LEU A 143 9.25 2.41 17.07
CA LEU A 143 10.40 2.66 17.94
C LEU A 143 11.62 3.15 17.14
N ASP A 144 12.22 4.23 17.59
CA ASP A 144 13.46 4.79 17.05
C ASP A 144 14.42 5.13 18.20
N LYS A 145 15.50 4.34 18.33
CA LYS A 145 16.54 4.57 19.35
C LYS A 145 17.46 5.75 19.07
N LEU A 146 17.48 6.24 17.82
CA LEU A 146 18.32 7.37 17.42
C LEU A 146 17.60 8.70 17.62
N LYS A 147 16.27 8.68 17.77
CA LYS A 147 15.49 9.89 17.96
C LYS A 147 15.78 10.54 19.32
N SER A 148 16.24 11.78 19.27
CA SER A 148 16.34 12.67 20.43
C SER A 148 15.05 13.50 20.62
N GLY A 149 14.74 13.80 21.88
CA GLY A 149 13.60 14.66 22.28
C GLY A 149 12.43 13.91 22.94
N VAL A 150 12.37 12.59 22.84
CA VAL A 150 11.37 11.74 23.50
C VAL A 150 12.08 10.54 24.12
N SER A 151 11.71 10.19 25.36
CA SER A 151 12.29 9.02 26.01
C SER A 151 11.86 7.73 25.32
N TYR A 152 12.74 6.73 25.31
CA TYR A 152 12.45 5.45 24.68
C TYR A 152 11.27 4.73 25.37
N GLU A 153 11.12 4.93 26.68
CA GLU A 153 10.00 4.44 27.48
C GLU A 153 8.68 5.05 27.02
N THR A 154 8.68 6.33 26.64
CA THR A 154 7.51 7.00 26.08
C THR A 154 7.15 6.40 24.72
N GLN A 155 8.14 6.15 23.85
CA GLN A 155 7.88 5.48 22.57
C GLN A 155 7.25 4.10 22.78
N ILE A 156 7.79 3.28 23.70
CA ILE A 156 7.22 1.97 24.04
C ILE A 156 5.78 2.11 24.57
N LEU A 157 5.52 3.07 25.47
CA LEU A 157 4.18 3.30 26.01
C LEU A 157 3.16 3.59 24.90
N TYR A 158 3.49 4.47 23.95
CA TYR A 158 2.58 4.79 22.85
C TYR A 158 2.48 3.65 21.85
N PHE A 159 3.57 2.94 21.56
CA PHE A 159 3.54 1.76 20.71
C PHE A 159 2.59 0.68 21.27
N GLU A 160 2.64 0.42 22.58
CA GLU A 160 1.70 -0.48 23.28
C GLU A 160 0.24 -0.05 23.16
N LYS A 161 -0.04 1.27 23.17
CA LYS A 161 -1.40 1.78 22.92
C LYS A 161 -1.86 1.51 21.49
N HIS A 162 -0.99 1.66 20.50
CA HIS A 162 -1.33 1.34 19.11
C HIS A 162 -1.55 -0.17 18.93
N ILE A 163 -0.75 -1.01 19.60
CA ILE A 163 -0.95 -2.47 19.64
C ILE A 163 -2.34 -2.80 20.17
N HIS A 164 -2.74 -2.19 21.29
CA HIS A 164 -4.08 -2.39 21.86
C HIS A 164 -5.19 -2.00 20.87
N LEU A 165 -5.08 -0.84 20.23
CA LEU A 165 -6.07 -0.39 19.24
C LEU A 165 -6.11 -1.29 18.00
N SER A 166 -4.96 -1.82 17.59
CA SER A 166 -4.84 -2.76 16.47
C SER A 166 -5.67 -4.00 16.75
N GLU A 167 -5.47 -4.62 17.92
CA GLU A 167 -6.23 -5.80 18.34
C GLU A 167 -7.73 -5.47 18.49
N GLN A 168 -8.08 -4.35 19.12
CA GLN A 168 -9.48 -3.95 19.33
C GLN A 168 -10.24 -3.74 18.01
N TRP A 169 -9.62 -3.04 17.05
CA TRP A 169 -10.26 -2.67 15.79
C TRP A 169 -9.98 -3.61 14.63
N HIS A 170 -9.23 -4.69 14.88
CA HIS A 170 -8.88 -5.71 13.90
C HIS A 170 -8.19 -5.11 12.66
N LYS A 171 -7.19 -4.26 12.91
CA LYS A 171 -6.42 -3.56 11.87
C LYS A 171 -4.94 -3.88 12.03
N PRO A 172 -4.20 -4.10 10.94
CA PRO A 172 -2.77 -4.35 11.01
C PRO A 172 -2.00 -3.11 11.49
N LEU A 173 -0.78 -3.34 11.99
CA LEU A 173 0.17 -2.28 12.33
C LEU A 173 1.18 -2.03 11.20
N ILE A 174 1.42 -0.75 10.90
CA ILE A 174 2.54 -0.27 10.09
C ILE A 174 3.58 0.32 11.04
N ILE A 175 4.75 -0.31 11.10
CA ILE A 175 5.73 -0.12 12.17
C ILE A 175 7.01 0.49 11.65
N HIS A 176 7.33 1.68 12.18
CA HIS A 176 8.63 2.30 12.16
C HIS A 176 9.59 1.60 13.12
N ALA A 177 10.77 1.21 12.65
CA ALA A 177 11.75 0.57 13.52
C ALA A 177 13.19 0.95 13.13
N VAL A 178 13.81 1.83 13.91
CA VAL A 178 15.21 2.23 13.74
C VAL A 178 16.02 1.77 14.94
N LYS A 179 16.98 0.86 14.69
CA LYS A 179 17.82 0.20 15.71
C LYS A 179 17.01 -0.49 16.82
N ALA A 180 15.77 -0.87 16.54
CA ALA A 180 14.82 -1.37 17.52
C ALA A 180 14.21 -2.75 17.17
N TYR A 181 14.72 -3.46 16.14
CA TYR A 181 14.12 -4.74 15.70
C TYR A 181 14.05 -5.79 16.82
N ASP A 182 15.09 -5.91 17.66
CA ASP A 182 15.10 -6.86 18.77
C ASP A 182 14.01 -6.53 19.82
N ASP A 183 13.76 -5.23 20.06
CA ASP A 183 12.71 -4.79 20.97
C ASP A 183 11.33 -5.03 20.37
N ILE A 184 11.14 -4.79 19.06
CA ILE A 184 9.90 -5.15 18.36
C ILE A 184 9.63 -6.65 18.45
N ILE A 185 10.65 -7.49 18.22
CA ILE A 185 10.54 -8.96 18.36
C ILE A 185 10.17 -9.34 19.80
N ARG A 186 10.83 -8.74 20.80
CA ARG A 186 10.56 -9.00 22.21
C ARG A 186 9.11 -8.65 22.57
N ILE A 187 8.64 -7.49 22.15
CA ILE A 187 7.25 -7.04 22.40
C ILE A 187 6.26 -7.94 21.65
N HIS A 188 6.52 -8.28 20.38
CA HIS A 188 5.69 -9.18 19.59
C HIS A 188 5.52 -10.55 20.27
N LYS A 189 6.61 -11.14 20.78
CA LYS A 189 6.58 -12.39 21.56
C LYS A 189 5.77 -12.27 22.84
N ALA A 190 5.89 -11.16 23.56
CA ALA A 190 5.18 -10.92 24.80
C ALA A 190 3.67 -10.73 24.57
N ARG A 191 3.30 -10.04 23.48
CA ARG A 191 1.92 -9.70 23.17
C ARG A 191 1.17 -10.78 22.39
N LYS A 192 1.88 -11.61 21.62
CA LYS A 192 1.30 -12.65 20.74
C LYS A 192 0.10 -12.10 19.94
N PRO A 193 0.31 -11.02 19.16
CA PRO A 193 -0.78 -10.30 18.52
C PRO A 193 -1.51 -11.20 17.52
N ALA A 194 -2.84 -11.01 17.39
CA ALA A 194 -3.61 -11.65 16.34
C ALA A 194 -3.53 -10.86 15.04
N GLN A 195 -3.34 -9.54 15.12
CA GLN A 195 -3.27 -8.69 13.94
C GLN A 195 -1.88 -8.72 13.29
N PRO A 196 -1.80 -8.61 11.95
CA PRO A 196 -0.52 -8.56 11.24
C PRO A 196 0.30 -7.32 11.62
N TRP A 197 1.60 -7.54 11.84
CA TRP A 197 2.58 -6.46 12.04
C TRP A 197 3.48 -6.36 10.82
N ILE A 198 3.63 -5.14 10.30
CA ILE A 198 4.38 -4.86 9.09
C ILE A 198 5.52 -3.90 9.45
N ILE A 199 6.77 -4.32 9.26
CA ILE A 199 7.91 -3.40 9.30
C ILE A 199 7.95 -2.66 7.97
N HIS A 200 7.72 -1.36 8.01
CA HIS A 200 7.86 -0.51 6.83
C HIS A 200 9.33 -0.11 6.63
N GLY A 201 9.68 0.30 5.43
CA GLY A 201 10.99 0.83 5.09
C GLY A 201 12.12 -0.15 5.35
N PHE A 202 11.91 -1.46 5.18
CA PHE A 202 12.89 -2.44 5.62
C PHE A 202 14.17 -2.41 4.77
N ARG A 203 15.29 -2.05 5.40
CA ARG A 203 16.62 -1.96 4.77
C ARG A 203 17.65 -2.95 5.35
N GLY A 204 17.23 -3.82 6.27
CA GLY A 204 18.11 -4.74 6.97
C GLY A 204 18.69 -5.86 6.10
N LYS A 205 19.66 -6.59 6.66
CA LYS A 205 20.30 -7.77 6.03
C LYS A 205 19.38 -9.01 6.09
N PRO A 206 19.65 -10.06 5.29
CA PRO A 206 18.84 -11.28 5.27
C PRO A 206 18.66 -11.94 6.63
N GLU A 207 19.67 -11.88 7.50
CA GLU A 207 19.63 -12.50 8.84
C GLU A 207 18.58 -11.82 9.73
N THR A 208 18.53 -10.49 9.71
CA THR A 208 17.54 -9.69 10.44
C THR A 208 16.14 -9.89 9.87
N ALA A 209 16.00 -9.94 8.54
CA ALA A 209 14.71 -10.26 7.92
C ALA A 209 14.23 -11.66 8.33
N ALA A 210 15.10 -12.66 8.34
CA ALA A 210 14.76 -14.01 8.75
C ALA A 210 14.31 -14.07 10.22
N GLN A 211 14.90 -13.26 11.11
CA GLN A 211 14.44 -13.14 12.49
C GLN A 211 13.01 -12.61 12.58
N LEU A 212 12.71 -11.49 11.91
CA LEU A 212 11.37 -10.89 11.91
C LEU A 212 10.32 -11.81 11.28
N LEU A 213 10.66 -12.47 10.17
CA LEU A 213 9.77 -13.40 9.48
C LEU A 213 9.46 -14.65 10.31
N ARG A 214 10.44 -15.16 11.09
CA ARG A 214 10.20 -16.30 12.01
C ARG A 214 9.16 -15.99 13.08
N GLU A 215 9.09 -14.72 13.49
CA GLU A 215 8.07 -14.26 14.43
C GLU A 215 6.73 -13.95 13.75
N GLY A 216 6.63 -14.12 12.43
CA GLY A 216 5.39 -13.95 11.68
C GLY A 216 5.12 -12.53 11.19
N LEU A 217 6.08 -11.61 11.32
CA LEU A 217 5.97 -10.25 10.80
C LEU A 217 6.07 -10.22 9.28
N TYR A 218 5.49 -9.17 8.68
CA TYR A 218 5.61 -8.84 7.27
C TYR A 218 6.67 -7.76 7.08
N LEU A 219 7.28 -7.73 5.90
CA LEU A 219 8.26 -6.72 5.53
C LEU A 219 7.80 -5.95 4.29
N SER A 220 7.89 -4.63 4.35
CA SER A 220 7.67 -3.74 3.22
C SER A 220 8.98 -3.09 2.79
N PHE A 221 9.13 -2.88 1.48
CA PHE A 221 10.36 -2.37 0.87
C PHE A 221 10.06 -1.13 0.02
N GLY A 222 10.74 -0.03 0.31
CA GLY A 222 10.74 1.20 -0.48
C GLY A 222 11.77 1.20 -1.62
N GLU A 223 12.38 2.34 -1.94
CA GLU A 223 13.39 2.44 -3.01
C GLU A 223 14.76 1.87 -2.61
N TYR A 224 15.14 1.98 -1.33
CA TYR A 224 16.50 1.76 -0.82
C TYR A 224 16.69 0.42 -0.10
N TYR A 225 16.18 -0.67 -0.66
CA TYR A 225 16.27 -2.01 -0.06
C TYR A 225 17.61 -2.72 -0.30
N ASN A 226 17.92 -3.66 0.58
CA ASN A 226 18.97 -4.65 0.35
C ASN A 226 18.50 -5.71 -0.67
N HIS A 227 19.25 -5.89 -1.75
CA HIS A 227 18.88 -6.81 -2.84
C HIS A 227 18.81 -8.27 -2.41
N GLU A 228 19.74 -8.74 -1.58
CA GLU A 228 19.77 -10.14 -1.12
C GLU A 228 18.63 -10.41 -0.14
N THR A 229 18.31 -9.44 0.72
CA THR A 229 17.13 -9.53 1.57
C THR A 229 15.86 -9.59 0.74
N LEU A 230 15.70 -8.72 -0.26
CA LEU A 230 14.52 -8.73 -1.11
C LEU A 230 14.34 -10.08 -1.82
N LYS A 231 15.41 -10.80 -2.17
CA LYS A 231 15.33 -12.14 -2.76
C LYS A 231 14.87 -13.20 -1.76
N SER A 232 15.37 -13.14 -0.52
CA SER A 232 15.16 -14.19 0.48
C SER A 232 13.77 -14.18 1.13
N VAL A 233 13.10 -13.02 1.16
CA VAL A 233 11.79 -12.88 1.82
C VAL A 233 10.71 -13.69 1.08
N PRO A 234 9.86 -14.47 1.77
CA PRO A 234 8.74 -15.17 1.14
C PRO A 234 7.72 -14.23 0.47
N LEU A 235 7.15 -14.64 -0.67
CA LEU A 235 6.20 -13.80 -1.43
C LEU A 235 4.90 -13.49 -0.68
N ASP A 236 4.50 -14.35 0.24
CA ASP A 236 3.33 -14.21 1.11
C ASP A 236 3.59 -13.33 2.34
N ARG A 237 4.83 -12.84 2.53
CA ARG A 237 5.23 -11.96 3.64
C ARG A 237 5.80 -10.61 3.18
N LEU A 238 5.65 -10.30 1.89
CA LEU A 238 6.29 -9.17 1.24
C LEU A 238 5.26 -8.11 0.80
N PHE A 239 5.61 -6.85 1.05
CA PHE A 239 4.95 -5.66 0.51
C PHE A 239 5.96 -4.72 -0.17
N LEU A 240 5.44 -3.74 -0.91
CA LEU A 240 6.20 -2.66 -1.52
C LEU A 240 5.49 -1.33 -1.21
N GLU A 241 6.27 -0.25 -1.19
CA GLU A 241 5.77 1.08 -0.82
C GLU A 241 6.58 2.21 -1.47
N THR A 242 6.08 3.45 -1.46
CA THR A 242 6.78 4.61 -2.04
C THR A 242 7.02 5.75 -1.08
N ASP A 243 7.13 5.44 0.21
CA ASP A 243 7.39 6.45 1.23
C ASP A 243 8.71 7.19 1.02
N GLU A 244 9.74 6.44 0.65
CA GLU A 244 11.08 6.98 0.47
C GLU A 244 11.46 7.12 -1.01
N GLY A 245 12.13 8.23 -1.33
CA GLY A 245 12.64 8.49 -2.67
C GLY A 245 11.55 8.97 -3.65
N ASN A 246 11.87 8.93 -4.94
CA ASN A 246 11.00 9.46 -5.99
C ASN A 246 10.55 8.37 -6.98
N MET A 247 10.93 7.12 -6.75
CA MET A 247 10.57 6.01 -7.63
C MET A 247 9.04 5.79 -7.64
N PRO A 248 8.40 5.80 -8.82
CA PRO A 248 7.00 5.41 -8.93
C PRO A 248 6.82 3.93 -8.56
N ILE A 249 5.69 3.59 -7.93
CA ILE A 249 5.42 2.24 -7.41
C ILE A 249 5.58 1.18 -8.51
N ASP A 250 5.11 1.41 -9.74
CA ASP A 250 5.23 0.44 -10.83
C ASP A 250 6.67 0.19 -11.29
N LYS A 251 7.53 1.21 -11.18
CA LYS A 251 8.97 1.03 -11.44
C LYS A 251 9.59 0.18 -10.34
N LEU A 252 9.19 0.39 -9.08
CA LEU A 252 9.63 -0.42 -7.95
C LEU A 252 9.21 -1.89 -8.11
N TYR A 253 7.95 -2.15 -8.47
CA TYR A 253 7.46 -3.51 -8.78
C TYR A 253 8.26 -4.18 -9.90
N ARG A 254 8.57 -3.48 -11.00
CA ARG A 254 9.38 -4.04 -12.09
C ARG A 254 10.80 -4.38 -11.61
N LYS A 255 11.45 -3.49 -10.85
CA LYS A 255 12.80 -3.70 -10.32
C LYS A 255 12.83 -4.88 -9.33
N ALA A 256 11.86 -4.92 -8.41
CA ALA A 256 11.72 -6.01 -7.45
C ALA A 256 11.45 -7.36 -8.13
N ALA A 257 10.57 -7.39 -9.14
CA ALA A 257 10.29 -8.61 -9.90
C ALA A 257 11.53 -9.13 -10.63
N HIS A 258 12.29 -8.24 -11.27
CA HIS A 258 13.55 -8.57 -11.94
C HIS A 258 14.56 -9.19 -10.96
N ILE A 259 14.80 -8.54 -9.81
CA ILE A 259 15.73 -9.02 -8.79
C ILE A 259 15.34 -10.41 -8.25
N ARG A 260 14.04 -10.69 -8.19
CA ARG A 260 13.50 -11.96 -7.70
C ARG A 260 13.33 -13.02 -8.78
N ASN A 261 13.74 -12.76 -10.03
CA ASN A 261 13.50 -13.64 -11.17
C ASN A 261 12.01 -14.01 -11.34
N LEU A 262 11.13 -13.02 -11.20
CA LEU A 262 9.67 -13.16 -11.36
C LEU A 262 9.16 -12.27 -12.49
N SER A 263 8.03 -12.63 -13.07
CA SER A 263 7.28 -11.65 -13.87
C SER A 263 6.65 -10.60 -12.96
N THR A 264 6.62 -9.35 -13.41
CA THR A 264 5.96 -8.23 -12.69
C THR A 264 4.52 -8.57 -12.35
N HIS A 265 3.81 -9.24 -13.26
CA HIS A 265 2.44 -9.69 -13.03
C HIS A 265 2.31 -10.70 -11.89
N ARG A 266 3.24 -11.66 -11.76
CA ARG A 266 3.24 -12.63 -10.65
C ARG A 266 3.49 -11.95 -9.31
N LEU A 267 4.45 -11.01 -9.25
CA LEU A 267 4.73 -10.24 -8.04
C LEU A 267 3.51 -9.40 -7.64
N HIS A 268 2.94 -8.64 -8.59
CA HIS A 268 1.74 -7.84 -8.37
C HIS A 268 0.57 -8.67 -7.83
N ARG A 269 0.31 -9.84 -8.43
CA ARG A 269 -0.75 -10.74 -7.98
C ARG A 269 -0.52 -11.26 -6.56
N SER A 270 0.74 -11.53 -6.20
CA SER A 270 1.10 -12.03 -4.87
C SER A 270 0.92 -10.93 -3.82
N ILE A 271 1.46 -9.74 -4.06
CA ILE A 271 1.29 -8.61 -3.14
C ILE A 271 -0.17 -8.18 -3.02
N ALA A 272 -0.93 -8.14 -4.13
CA ALA A 272 -2.36 -7.85 -4.07
C ALA A 272 -3.14 -8.86 -3.20
N ARG A 273 -2.73 -10.13 -3.19
CA ARG A 273 -3.30 -11.14 -2.29
C ARG A 273 -2.94 -10.88 -0.83
N ASN A 274 -1.68 -10.55 -0.56
CA ASN A 274 -1.24 -10.18 0.79
C ASN A 274 -2.04 -8.97 1.29
N ILE A 275 -2.22 -7.96 0.44
CA ILE A 275 -2.99 -6.75 0.78
C ILE A 275 -4.45 -7.09 1.10
N ALA A 276 -5.08 -7.93 0.28
CA ALA A 276 -6.46 -8.37 0.52
C ALA A 276 -6.62 -9.23 1.79
N TYR A 277 -5.58 -9.96 2.18
CA TYR A 277 -5.56 -10.77 3.41
C TYR A 277 -5.30 -9.92 4.66
N THR A 278 -4.40 -8.94 4.55
CA THR A 278 -3.88 -8.18 5.69
C THR A 278 -4.73 -6.97 6.05
N PHE A 279 -5.33 -6.28 5.07
CA PHE A 279 -6.05 -5.03 5.30
C PHE A 279 -7.58 -5.21 5.12
N PRO A 280 -8.42 -4.58 5.98
CA PRO A 280 -9.88 -4.71 5.94
C PRO A 280 -10.53 -3.85 4.83
N LEU A 281 -10.27 -4.17 3.57
CA LEU A 281 -10.58 -3.31 2.42
C LEU A 281 -12.03 -3.41 1.90
N GLU A 282 -12.77 -4.47 2.23
CA GLU A 282 -14.11 -4.71 1.66
C GLU A 282 -15.18 -3.71 2.13
N LYS A 283 -15.01 -3.09 3.31
CA LYS A 283 -15.99 -2.13 3.86
C LYS A 283 -15.82 -0.72 3.27
N ALA A 284 -14.60 -0.33 2.89
CA ALA A 284 -14.29 1.00 2.37
C ALA A 284 -14.81 1.23 0.92
N SER A 285 -14.79 0.20 0.08
CA SER A 285 -15.11 0.33 -1.35
C SER A 285 -16.62 0.28 -1.70
N ARG A 286 -17.48 -0.16 -0.77
CA ARG A 286 -18.91 -0.40 -1.05
C ARG A 286 -19.79 0.85 -0.97
N ARG A 287 -19.25 2.03 -0.64
CA ARG A 287 -20.00 3.29 -0.48
C ARG A 287 -19.40 4.50 -1.22
N SER A 288 -18.48 4.27 -2.17
CA SER A 288 -17.97 5.33 -3.06
C SER A 288 -18.68 5.33 -4.40
#